data_AF-A0A351Y3Y6-F1
#
_entry.id   AF-A0A351Y3Y6-F1
#
_cell.length_a   1.000
_cell.length_b   1.000
_cell.length_c   1.000
_cell.angle_alpha   90.00
_cell.angle_beta   90.00
_cell.angle_gamma   90.00
#
_symmetry.space_group_name_H-M   'P 1'
#
loop_
_entity.id
_entity.type
_entity.pdbx_description
1 polymer ?
#
loop_
_entity_poly.entity_id
_entity_poly.type
_entity_poly.pdbx_seq_one_letter_code
_entity_poly.pdbx_strand_id
1 'polypeptide(L)' 'MYLTIDIGIQKEAESIIKKYHDLLKDDSISVLVYDPFNGQIKASASYPSYNPNNYNDAFTLQALGPDY' A
#
# COMPACT_ATOMS: atom_id res chain seq x y z
N MET A 1 18.02 10.75 6.58
CA MET A 1 16.69 10.22 6.91
C MET A 1 16.83 8.72 7.07
N TYR A 2 16.41 8.15 8.19
CA TYR A 2 16.43 6.69 8.44
C TYR A 2 14.98 6.22 8.58
N LEU A 3 14.53 5.35 7.70
CA LEU A 3 13.23 4.69 7.81
C LEU A 3 13.39 3.49 8.76
N THR A 4 12.41 3.24 9.61
CA THR A 4 12.33 2.00 10.43
C THR A 4 11.73 0.82 9.66
N ILE A 5 11.38 1.04 8.39
CA ILE A 5 10.78 0.03 7.51
C ILE A 5 11.83 -1.01 7.15
N ASP A 6 11.52 -2.27 7.43
CA ASP A 6 12.31 -3.39 6.95
C ASP A 6 11.88 -3.72 5.51
N ILE A 7 12.83 -3.66 4.57
CA ILE A 7 12.57 -3.87 3.14
C ILE A 7 12.05 -5.29 2.86
N GLY A 8 12.47 -6.29 3.64
CA GLY A 8 11.96 -7.65 3.52
C GLY A 8 10.50 -7.74 3.91
N ILE A 9 10.16 -7.20 5.08
CA ILE A 9 8.79 -7.20 5.61
C ILE A 9 7.85 -6.38 4.71
N GLN A 10 8.30 -5.22 4.21
CA GLN A 10 7.50 -4.39 3.31
C GLN A 10 7.15 -5.12 2.01
N LYS A 11 8.14 -5.75 1.35
CA LYS A 11 7.91 -6.51 0.10
C LYS A 11 6.96 -7.69 0.30
N GLU A 12 7.08 -8.38 1.43
CA GLU A 12 6.20 -9.50 1.74
C GLU A 12 4.78 -9.02 2.01
N ALA A 13 4.60 -7.94 2.78
CA ALA A 13 3.30 -7.33 3.03
C ALA A 13 2.62 -6.89 1.72
N GLU A 14 3.34 -6.22 0.82
CA GLU A 14 2.82 -5.81 -0.49
C GLU A 14 2.39 -7.01 -1.37
N SER A 15 3.19 -8.09 -1.38
CA SER A 15 2.89 -9.32 -2.13
C SER A 15 1.63 -10.03 -1.59
N ILE A 16 1.52 -10.12 -0.26
CA ILE A 16 0.36 -10.69 0.42
C ILE A 16 -0.90 -9.90 0.08
N ILE A 17 -0.86 -8.57 0.24
CA ILE A 17 -2.02 -7.70 0.01
C ILE A 17 -2.49 -7.80 -1.44
N LYS A 18 -1.57 -7.80 -2.41
CA LYS A 18 -1.91 -7.97 -3.82
C LYS A 18 -2.65 -9.29 -4.07
N LYS A 19 -2.13 -10.39 -3.52
CA LYS A 19 -2.77 -11.71 -3.65
C LYS A 19 -4.18 -11.74 -3.04
N TYR A 20 -4.37 -11.11 -1.88
CA TYR A 20 -5.68 -11.06 -1.23
C TYR A 20 -6.66 -10.13 -1.93
N HIS A 21 -6.21 -9.02 -2.49
CA HIS A 21 -7.04 -8.15 -3.32
C HIS A 21 -7.59 -8.91 -4.55
N ASP A 22 -6.73 -9.67 -5.24
CA ASP A 22 -7.15 -10.48 -6.39
C ASP A 22 -8.17 -11.58 -6.00
N LEU A 23 -8.06 -12.13 -4.79
CA LEU A 23 -8.95 -13.17 -4.28
C LEU A 23 -10.29 -12.63 -3.77
N LEU A 24 -10.25 -11.54 -3.02
CA LEU A 24 -11.42 -10.96 -2.35
C LEU A 24 -12.19 -10.01 -3.27
N LYS A 25 -11.52 -9.48 -4.31
CA LYS A 25 -12.05 -8.44 -5.20
C LYS A 25 -12.54 -7.20 -4.43
N ASP A 26 -11.82 -6.85 -3.37
CA ASP A 26 -12.13 -5.69 -2.53
C ASP A 26 -11.75 -4.38 -3.23
N ASP A 27 -12.44 -3.28 -2.92
CA ASP A 27 -12.10 -1.95 -3.49
C ASP A 27 -10.74 -1.43 -3.00
N SER A 28 -10.37 -1.74 -1.75
CA SER A 28 -9.05 -1.41 -1.19
C SER A 28 -8.72 -2.26 0.03
N ILE A 29 -7.42 -2.51 0.25
CA ILE A 29 -6.88 -3.22 1.42
C ILE A 29 -5.71 -2.41 1.99
N SER A 30 -5.64 -2.32 3.32
CA SER A 30 -4.53 -1.68 4.03
C SER A 30 -4.03 -2.60 5.14
N VAL A 31 -2.70 -2.75 5.26
CA VAL A 31 -2.04 -3.57 6.27
C VAL A 31 -0.93 -2.76 6.92
N LEU A 32 -0.94 -2.79 8.26
CA LEU A 32 0.09 -2.18 9.10
C LEU A 32 0.75 -3.28 9.93
N VAL A 33 2.07 -3.34 9.91
CA VAL A 33 2.87 -4.25 10.73
C VAL A 33 3.69 -3.41 11.70
N TYR A 34 3.52 -3.66 13.00
CA TYR A 34 4.27 -2.99 14.05
C TYR A 34 4.85 -4.01 15.03
N ASP A 35 5.94 -3.63 15.69
CA ASP A 35 6.55 -4.39 16.77
C ASP A 35 5.77 -4.12 18.08
N PRO A 36 5.15 -5.13 18.70
CA PRO A 36 4.32 -4.95 19.87
C PRO A 36 5.10 -4.55 21.14
N PHE A 37 6.42 -4.76 21.16
CA PHE A 37 7.25 -4.48 22.34
C PHE A 37 7.72 -3.03 22.41
N ASN A 38 7.83 -2.35 21.26
CA ASN A 38 8.35 -0.97 21.19
C ASN A 38 7.50 -0.03 20.32
N GLY A 39 6.42 -0.52 19.70
CA GLY A 39 5.51 0.26 18.87
C GLY A 39 6.09 0.72 17.53
N GLN A 40 7.28 0.24 17.14
CA GLN A 40 7.87 0.63 15.86
C GLN A 40 7.10 0.05 14.69
N ILE A 41 6.77 0.90 13.72
CA ILE A 41 6.19 0.45 12.45
C ILE A 41 7.30 -0.20 11.61
N LYS A 42 7.08 -1.47 11.27
CA LYS A 42 7.99 -2.31 10.48
C LYS A 42 7.59 -2.38 9.01
N ALA A 43 6.29 -2.30 8.71
CA ALA A 43 5.78 -2.17 7.35
C ALA A 43 4.40 -1.47 7.33
N SER A 44 4.12 -0.77 6.24
CA SER A 44 2.82 -0.15 5.97
C SER A 44 2.57 -0.26 4.47
N ALA A 45 1.56 -1.02 4.09
CA ALA A 45 1.25 -1.28 2.69
C ALA A 45 -0.25 -1.18 2.45
N SER A 46 -0.62 -0.60 1.31
CA SER A 46 -2.00 -0.47 0.87
C SER A 46 -2.10 -0.88 -0.60
N TYR A 47 -3.27 -1.36 -1.01
CA TYR A 47 -3.56 -1.72 -2.40
C TYR A 47 -5.03 -1.38 -2.74
N PRO A 48 -5.34 -0.87 -3.94
CA PRO A 48 -4.41 -0.51 -5.01
C PRO A 48 -3.51 0.67 -4.60
N SER A 49 -2.22 0.56 -4.95
CA SER A 49 -1.22 1.60 -4.73
C SER A 49 -0.63 2.03 -6.07
N TYR A 50 -0.12 3.26 -6.14
CA TYR A 50 0.46 3.80 -7.36
C TYR A 50 1.97 3.55 -7.40
N ASN A 51 2.52 3.40 -8.61
CA ASN A 51 3.95 3.34 -8.79
C ASN A 51 4.52 4.77 -8.78
N PRO A 52 5.33 5.19 -7.79
CA PRO A 52 5.86 6.55 -7.74
C PRO A 52 6.83 6.87 -8.88
N ASN A 53 7.41 5.86 -9.53
CA ASN A 53 8.23 6.05 -10.72
C ASN A 53 7.39 6.36 -11.97
N ASN A 54 6.07 6.14 -11.91
CA ASN A 54 5.11 6.49 -12.95
C ASN A 54 4.00 7.37 -12.36
N TYR A 55 4.35 8.64 -12.12
CA TYR A 55 3.49 9.65 -11.50
C TYR A 55 2.10 9.81 -12.17
N ASN A 56 1.96 9.45 -13.45
CA ASN A 56 0.70 9.57 -14.19
C ASN A 56 -0.39 8.57 -13.75
N ASP A 57 -0.04 7.49 -13.05
CA ASP A 57 -1.01 6.46 -12.61
C ASP A 57 -1.85 6.92 -11.39
N ALA A 58 -1.43 7.98 -10.69
CA ALA A 58 -2.19 8.51 -9.55
C ALA A 58 -3.49 9.22 -9.98
N PHE A 59 -3.52 9.77 -11.20
CA PHE A 59 -4.68 10.51 -11.73
C PHE A 59 -5.69 9.63 -12.45
N THR A 60 -5.38 8.35 -12.71
CA THR A 60 -6.31 7.40 -13.34
C THR A 60 -7.24 6.71 -12.34
N LEU A 61 -6.97 6.79 -11.03
CA LEU A 61 -7.79 6.20 -9.97
C LEU A 61 -8.88 7.13 -9.42
N GLN A 62 -8.87 8.40 -9.81
CA GLN A 62 -9.98 9.31 -9.57
C GLN A 62 -10.56 9.67 -10.93
N ALA A 63 -11.74 9.13 -11.26
CA ALA A 63 -12.51 9.70 -12.35
C ALA A 63 -12.69 11.19 -12.03
N LEU A 64 -12.10 12.06 -12.84
CA LEU A 64 -12.43 13.47 -12.86
C LEU A 64 -13.92 13.54 -13.22
N GLY A 65 -14.77 13.50 -12.21
CA GLY A 65 -16.18 13.84 -12.36
C GLY A 65 -16.23 15.25 -12.94
N PRO A 66 -17.12 15.52 -13.91
CA PRO A 66 -17.24 16.86 -14.45
C PRO A 66 -17.69 17.78 -13.31
N ASP A 67 -16.81 18.66 -12.87
CA ASP A 67 -17.19 19.82 -12.07
C ASP A 67 -18.21 20.63 -12.90
N TYR A 68 -19.48 20.59 -12.48
CA TYR A 68 -20.52 21.52 -12.91
C TYR A 68 -20.47 22.79 -12.05
#